data_AF-A0A974DYZ9-F1
#
_entry.id   AF-A0A974DYZ9-F1
#
_cell.length_a   1.000
_cell.length_b   1.000
_cell.length_c   1.000
_cell.angle_alpha   90.00
_cell.angle_beta   90.00
_cell.angle_gamma   90.00
#
_symmetry.space_group_name_H-M   'P 1'
#
loop_
_entity.id
_entity.type
_entity.pdbx_description
1 polymer ?
#
loop_
_entity_poly.entity_id
_entity_poly.type
_entity_poly.pdbx_seq_one_letter_code
_entity_poly.pdbx_strand_id
1 'polypeptide(L)'
;MTNKERKCQGFKSNQTNKEHKIDQLITSDTTNVVYLLECPCKKQNVVRTTRKLRVRLGEHIRNIKKGFKSHSVSDPSGLKVIGISHKTRNWRGGNKVQIIFQEETRWKISLKMLQPHGLNIELDINCFI
;
A
#
# COMPACT_ATOMS: atom_id res chain seq x y z
N MET A 1 15.39 25.88 -17.65
CA MET A 1 15.05 24.53 -17.16
C MET A 1 14.77 24.62 -15.66
N THR A 2 13.51 24.69 -15.25
CA THR A 2 13.14 24.85 -13.84
C THR A 2 13.21 23.51 -13.11
N ASN A 3 14.18 23.39 -12.22
CA ASN A 3 14.37 22.24 -11.33
C ASN A 3 13.25 22.28 -10.29
N LYS A 4 12.13 21.60 -10.57
CA LYS A 4 11.01 21.48 -9.63
C LYS A 4 11.50 20.65 -8.45
N GLU A 5 11.75 21.32 -7.32
CA GLU A 5 12.13 20.70 -6.06
C GLU A 5 11.23 19.49 -5.78
N ARG A 6 11.84 18.30 -5.75
CA ARG A 6 11.12 17.05 -5.57
C ARG A 6 10.73 16.95 -4.10
N LYS A 7 9.46 17.24 -3.78
CA LYS A 7 8.91 17.06 -2.43
C LYS A 7 9.10 15.60 -1.99
N CYS A 8 9.93 15.36 -0.98
CA CYS A 8 9.90 14.10 -0.23
C CYS A 8 8.49 13.94 0.33
N GLN A 9 7.77 12.93 -0.13
CA GLN A 9 6.47 12.60 0.42
C GLN A 9 6.67 11.89 1.76
N GLY A 10 5.68 11.96 2.65
CA GLY A 10 5.74 11.29 3.94
C GLY A 10 4.33 11.05 4.47
N PHE A 11 4.25 10.20 5.48
CA PHE A 11 2.99 9.91 6.16
C PHE A 11 3.22 9.74 7.66
N LYS A 12 2.17 10.02 8.44
CA LYS A 12 2.13 9.70 9.86
C LYS A 12 1.32 8.42 10.04
N SER A 13 1.87 7.47 10.79
CA SER A 13 1.16 6.26 11.19
C SER A 13 0.08 6.61 12.20
N ASN A 14 -1.17 6.23 11.93
CA ASN A 14 -2.28 6.44 12.88
C ASN A 14 -2.20 5.47 14.07
N GLN A 15 -1.50 4.35 13.92
CA GLN A 15 -1.33 3.35 14.98
C GLN A 15 -0.20 3.73 15.95
N THR A 16 0.93 4.21 15.42
CA THR A 16 2.15 4.46 16.23
C THR A 16 2.44 5.94 16.44
N ASN A 17 1.71 6.83 15.77
CA ASN A 17 1.96 8.28 15.71
C ASN A 17 3.35 8.67 15.17
N LYS A 18 4.10 7.72 14.60
CA LYS A 18 5.42 7.98 14.01
C LYS A 18 5.29 8.52 12.60
N GLU A 19 6.14 9.48 12.27
CA GLU A 19 6.28 10.00 10.91
C GLU A 19 7.30 9.18 10.12
N HIS A 20 6.95 8.89 8.86
CA HIS A 20 7.78 8.15 7.93
C HIS A 20 7.99 8.99 6.68
N LYS A 21 9.25 9.22 6.34
CA LYS A 21 9.66 9.86 5.08
C LYS A 21 9.73 8.82 3.97
N ILE A 22 9.34 9.22 2.77
CA ILE A 22 9.38 8.40 1.56
C ILE A 22 10.44 9.01 0.65
N ASP A 23 11.57 8.33 0.58
CA ASP A 23 12.74 8.79 -0.17
C ASP A 23 12.72 8.29 -1.64
N GLN A 24 11.62 7.68 -2.06
CA GLN A 24 11.44 7.10 -3.39
C GLN A 24 10.37 7.84 -4.19
N LEU A 25 10.65 8.10 -5.46
CA LEU A 25 9.64 8.62 -6.38
C LEU A 25 8.69 7.50 -6.81
N ILE A 26 7.47 7.53 -6.29
CA ILE A 26 6.41 6.59 -6.64
C ILE A 26 5.28 7.36 -7.33
N THR A 27 4.97 6.96 -8.56
CA THR A 27 3.92 7.58 -9.37
C THR A 27 2.80 6.59 -9.66
N SER A 28 1.72 7.07 -10.27
CA SER A 28 0.59 6.26 -10.75
C SER A 28 1.01 5.12 -11.70
N ASP A 29 2.14 5.29 -12.40
CA ASP A 29 2.66 4.33 -13.38
C ASP A 29 3.72 3.38 -12.82
N THR A 30 4.13 3.56 -11.57
CA THR A 30 5.09 2.66 -10.90
C THR A 30 4.46 1.28 -10.66
N THR A 31 5.24 0.22 -10.91
CA THR A 31 4.90 -1.20 -10.65
C THR A 31 5.69 -1.75 -9.47
N ASN A 32 5.27 -2.88 -8.91
CA ASN A 32 5.91 -3.50 -7.73
C ASN A 32 5.95 -2.53 -6.54
N VAL A 33 4.78 -1.97 -6.23
CA VAL A 33 4.59 -0.94 -5.21
C VAL A 33 3.95 -1.54 -3.97
N VAL A 34 4.50 -1.21 -2.81
CA VAL A 34 3.81 -1.26 -1.52
C VAL A 34 3.26 0.14 -1.26
N TYR A 35 1.98 0.23 -0.95
CA TYR A 35 1.29 1.49 -0.69
C TYR A 35 0.44 1.41 0.57
N LEU A 36 0.32 2.54 1.23
CA LEU A 36 -0.60 2.77 2.33
C LEU A 36 -1.93 3.24 1.77
N LEU A 37 -3.01 2.65 2.25
CA LEU A 37 -4.38 3.03 1.96
C LEU A 37 -5.03 3.49 3.27
N GLU A 38 -5.45 4.75 3.31
CA GLU A 38 -6.15 5.35 4.45
C GLU A 38 -7.60 5.63 4.09
N CYS A 39 -8.50 5.09 4.90
CA CYS A 39 -9.93 5.31 4.82
C CYS A 39 -10.31 6.71 5.39
N PRO A 40 -11.43 7.32 4.96
CA PRO A 40 -12.02 8.47 5.64
C PRO A 40 -12.10 8.34 7.17
N CYS A 41 -12.37 7.13 7.69
CA CYS A 41 -12.40 6.85 9.13
C CYS A 41 -11.01 6.71 9.80
N LYS A 42 -9.94 7.11 9.11
CA LYS A 42 -8.54 7.11 9.59
C LYS A 42 -7.92 5.73 9.84
N LYS A 43 -8.59 4.64 9.45
CA LYS A 43 -7.95 3.31 9.40
C LYS A 43 -6.94 3.26 8.24
N GLN A 44 -5.72 2.81 8.54
CA GLN A 44 -4.64 2.66 7.58
C GLN A 44 -4.36 1.18 7.32
N ASN A 45 -4.13 0.81 6.06
CA ASN A 45 -3.76 -0.53 5.64
C ASN A 45 -2.58 -0.50 4.68
N VAL A 46 -1.68 -1.46 4.84
CA VAL A 46 -0.56 -1.68 3.91
C VAL A 46 -0.98 -2.74 2.89
N VAL A 47 -0.85 -2.39 1.61
CA VAL A 47 -1.21 -3.24 0.48
C VAL A 47 -0.07 -3.25 -0.53
N ARG A 48 0.08 -4.35 -1.27
CA ARG A 48 1.05 -4.46 -2.37
C ARG A 48 0.37 -4.65 -3.72
N THR A 49 1.10 -4.32 -4.79
CA THR A 49 0.71 -4.67 -6.15
C THR A 49 1.93 -4.88 -7.05
N THR A 50 1.86 -5.89 -7.90
CA THR A 50 2.82 -6.10 -9.00
C THR A 50 2.42 -5.32 -10.26
N ARG A 51 1.14 -4.93 -10.38
CA ARG A 51 0.61 -4.12 -11.48
C ARG A 51 0.99 -2.64 -11.29
N LYS A 52 0.69 -1.81 -12.28
CA LYS A 52 0.77 -0.34 -12.14
C LYS A 52 -0.17 0.11 -11.03
N LEU A 53 0.28 1.03 -10.18
CA LEU A 53 -0.51 1.53 -9.06
C LEU A 53 -1.90 2.04 -9.51
N ARG A 54 -1.98 2.82 -10.59
CA ARG A 54 -3.24 3.32 -11.14
C ARG A 54 -4.26 2.24 -11.49
N VAL A 55 -3.79 1.11 -12.04
CA VAL A 55 -4.66 0.01 -12.44
C VAL A 55 -5.27 -0.64 -11.20
N ARG A 56 -4.43 -0.94 -10.20
CA ARG A 56 -4.87 -1.57 -8.96
C ARG A 56 -5.82 -0.69 -8.15
N LEU A 57 -5.60 0.62 -8.14
CA LEU A 57 -6.49 1.59 -7.50
C LEU A 57 -7.83 1.68 -8.23
N GLY A 58 -7.83 1.71 -9.57
CA GLY A 58 -9.06 1.70 -10.36
C GLY A 58 -9.92 0.46 -10.09
N GLU A 59 -9.29 -0.72 -10.02
CA GLU A 59 -9.96 -1.97 -9.64
C GLU A 59 -10.55 -1.90 -8.23
N HIS A 60 -9.79 -1.39 -7.26
CA HIS A 60 -10.26 -1.25 -5.87
C HIS A 60 -11.48 -0.33 -5.77
N ILE A 61 -11.42 0.85 -6.41
CA ILE A 61 -12.53 1.82 -6.45
C ILE A 61 -13.76 1.20 -7.13
N ARG A 62 -13.57 0.48 -8.24
CA ARG A 62 -14.67 -0.22 -8.93
C ARG A 62 -15.32 -1.27 -8.04
N ASN A 63 -14.54 -2.03 -7.28
CA ASN A 63 -15.05 -3.05 -6.37
C ASN A 63 -15.86 -2.43 -5.23
N ILE A 64 -15.39 -1.31 -4.65
CA ILE A 64 -16.14 -0.53 -3.65
C ILE A 64 -17.49 -0.08 -4.23
N LYS A 65 -17.48 0.55 -5.41
CA LYS A 65 -18.72 1.03 -6.06
C LYS A 65 -19.73 -0.08 -6.36
N LYS A 66 -19.25 -1.29 -6.63
CA LYS A 66 -20.09 -2.47 -6.87
C LYS A 66 -20.57 -3.16 -5.60
N GLY A 67 -20.19 -2.69 -4.41
CA GLY A 67 -20.59 -3.29 -3.14
C GLY A 67 -19.82 -4.55 -2.76
N PHE A 68 -18.74 -4.91 -3.47
CA PHE A 68 -17.82 -5.97 -3.06
C PHE A 68 -16.94 -5.46 -1.92
N LYS A 69 -17.51 -5.44 -0.70
CA LYS A 69 -16.87 -4.88 0.50
C LYS A 69 -15.79 -5.84 1.01
N SER A 70 -14.52 -5.57 0.67
CA SER A 70 -13.38 -6.14 1.41
C SER A 70 -13.01 -5.28 2.63
N HIS A 71 -13.52 -4.05 2.71
CA HIS A 71 -13.36 -3.09 3.80
C HIS A 71 -14.68 -2.33 4.00
N SER A 72 -14.94 -1.85 5.22
CA SER A 72 -16.12 -1.05 5.59
C SER A 72 -16.19 0.34 4.92
N VAL A 73 -15.58 0.51 3.75
CA VAL A 73 -15.59 1.75 2.98
C VAL A 73 -16.69 1.62 1.93
N SER A 74 -17.80 2.32 2.14
CA SER A 74 -18.91 2.40 1.18
C SER A 74 -18.68 3.45 0.09
N ASP A 75 -17.81 4.44 0.34
CA ASP A 75 -17.55 5.54 -0.57
C ASP A 75 -16.03 5.72 -0.82
N PRO A 76 -15.57 5.63 -2.08
CA PRO A 76 -14.16 5.85 -2.41
C PRO A 76 -13.72 7.33 -2.36
N SER A 77 -14.63 8.30 -2.24
CA SER A 77 -14.35 9.74 -2.41
C SER A 77 -13.32 10.32 -1.43
N GLY A 78 -13.13 9.71 -0.25
CA GLY A 78 -12.15 10.16 0.74
C GLY A 78 -11.00 9.17 0.99
N LEU A 79 -10.79 8.22 0.09
CA LEU A 79 -9.68 7.27 0.18
C LEU A 79 -8.35 7.97 -0.14
N LYS A 80 -7.42 7.99 0.82
CA LYS A 80 -6.07 8.51 0.60
C LYS A 80 -5.11 7.36 0.30
N VAL A 81 -4.32 7.53 -0.76
CA VAL A 81 -3.32 6.54 -1.17
C VAL A 81 -1.94 7.18 -1.14
N ILE A 82 -0.98 6.47 -0.56
CA ILE A 82 0.41 6.92 -0.45
C ILE A 82 1.30 5.75 -0.85
N GLY A 83 2.11 5.90 -1.91
CA GLY A 83 3.14 4.91 -2.23
C GLY A 83 4.27 4.99 -1.20
N ILE A 84 4.59 3.89 -0.51
CA ILE A 84 5.58 3.90 0.58
C ILE A 84 6.88 3.19 0.24
N SER A 85 6.85 2.25 -0.70
CA SER A 85 8.04 1.57 -1.21
C SER A 85 7.75 1.01 -2.60
N HIS A 86 8.75 1.01 -3.47
CA HIS A 86 8.74 0.24 -4.71
C HIS A 86 10.06 -0.52 -4.83
N LYS A 87 9.98 -1.70 -5.46
CA LYS A 87 11.16 -2.55 -5.68
C LYS A 87 11.43 -2.67 -7.17
N THR A 88 12.56 -2.13 -7.59
CA THR A 88 13.09 -2.29 -8.95
C THR A 88 13.81 -3.63 -9.09
N ARG A 89 14.11 -4.05 -10.32
CA ARG A 89 14.90 -5.27 -10.57
C ARG A 89 16.24 -5.14 -9.87
N ASN A 90 16.55 -6.09 -9.00
CA ASN A 90 17.94 -6.35 -8.64
C ASN A 90 18.61 -7.01 -9.85
N TRP A 91 19.83 -6.56 -10.20
CA TRP A 91 20.66 -7.15 -11.27
C TRP A 91 20.80 -8.69 -11.14
N ARG A 92 20.69 -9.23 -9.92
CA ARG A 92 20.91 -10.65 -9.59
C ARG A 92 19.67 -11.56 -9.68
N GLY A 93 18.60 -11.16 -10.35
CA GLY A 93 17.54 -12.10 -10.76
C GLY A 93 16.68 -12.75 -9.65
N GLY A 94 16.36 -12.02 -8.56
CA GLY A 94 15.49 -12.54 -7.49
C GLY A 94 13.98 -12.59 -7.85
N ASN A 95 13.21 -13.44 -7.15
CA ASN A 95 11.76 -13.52 -7.31
C ASN A 95 11.08 -12.22 -6.81
N LYS A 96 10.58 -11.42 -7.75
CA LYS A 96 9.94 -10.11 -7.49
C LYS A 96 8.76 -10.21 -6.51
N VAL A 97 7.97 -11.28 -6.62
CA VAL A 97 6.76 -11.49 -5.79
C VAL A 97 7.15 -11.70 -4.33
N GLN A 98 8.23 -12.43 -4.09
CA GLN A 98 8.72 -12.68 -2.75
C GLN A 98 9.34 -11.42 -2.12
N ILE A 99 10.11 -10.65 -2.90
CA ILE A 99 10.73 -9.41 -2.42
C ILE A 99 9.68 -8.39 -2.00
N ILE A 100 8.65 -8.18 -2.84
CA ILE A 100 7.58 -7.23 -2.50
C ILE A 100 6.69 -7.74 -1.36
N PHE A 101 6.51 -9.05 -1.24
CA PHE A 101 5.79 -9.64 -0.10
C PHE A 101 6.53 -9.41 1.21
N GLN A 102 7.84 -9.65 1.23
CA GLN A 102 8.67 -9.37 2.40
C GLN A 102 8.64 -7.89 2.77
N GLU A 103 8.64 -7.00 1.77
CA GLU A 103 8.54 -5.57 1.99
C GLU A 103 7.18 -5.17 2.60
N GLU A 104 6.08 -5.72 2.09
CA GLU A 104 4.74 -5.52 2.65
C GLU A 104 4.69 -5.95 4.12
N THR A 105 5.21 -7.14 4.42
CA THR A 105 5.28 -7.70 5.78
C THR A 105 6.12 -6.83 6.70
N ARG A 106 7.29 -6.36 6.23
CA ARG A 106 8.14 -5.44 6.99
C ARG A 106 7.38 -4.17 7.36
N TRP A 107 6.66 -3.55 6.43
CA TRP A 107 5.87 -2.36 6.72
C TRP A 107 4.74 -2.64 7.70
N LYS A 108 4.01 -3.75 7.55
CA LYS A 108 2.96 -4.15 8.51
C LYS A 108 3.50 -4.33 9.93
N ILE A 109 4.68 -4.95 10.06
CA ILE A 109 5.39 -5.09 11.35
C ILE A 109 5.81 -3.72 11.89
N SER A 110 6.49 -2.90 11.09
CA SER A 110 7.00 -1.59 11.51
C SER A 110 5.90 -0.63 11.96
N LEU A 111 4.71 -0.72 11.34
CA LEU A 111 3.55 0.09 11.69
C LEU A 111 2.71 -0.51 12.83
N LYS A 112 3.14 -1.64 13.43
CA LYS A 112 2.39 -2.38 14.45
C LYS A 112 0.96 -2.72 14.03
N MET A 113 0.78 -3.03 12.74
CA MET A 113 -0.51 -3.40 12.15
C MET A 113 -0.80 -4.90 12.26
N LEU A 114 0.18 -5.69 12.69
CA LEU A 114 -0.05 -7.06 13.12
C LEU A 114 -0.58 -7.00 14.56
N GLN A 115 -1.88 -7.24 14.75
CA GLN A 115 -2.45 -7.32 16.10
C GLN A 115 -1.88 -8.52 16.88
N PRO A 116 -1.72 -8.43 18.22
CA PRO A 116 -1.07 -9.44 19.04
C PRO A 116 -2.04 -10.52 19.57
N HIS A 117 -3.14 -10.82 18.89
CA HIS A 117 -4.13 -11.79 19.37
C HIS A 117 -4.28 -12.89 18.33
N GLY A 118 -3.48 -13.95 18.49
CA GLY A 118 -3.49 -15.13 17.67
C GLY A 118 -4.91 -15.58 17.33
N LEU A 119 -5.34 -15.24 16.13
CA LEU A 119 -6.22 -16.05 15.35
C LEU A 119 -5.51 -16.21 14.01
N ASN A 120 -5.41 -17.46 13.57
CA ASN A 120 -5.34 -17.80 12.16
C ASN A 120 -6.53 -17.13 11.44
N ILE A 121 -6.42 -15.83 11.18
CA ILE A 121 -7.04 -15.31 9.98
C ILE A 121 -5.95 -15.63 8.99
N GLU A 122 -6.16 -16.71 8.23
CA GLU A 122 -5.68 -16.74 6.86
C GLU A 122 -5.64 -15.28 6.42
N LEU A 123 -4.45 -14.73 6.19
CA LEU A 123 -4.35 -13.54 5.35
C LEU A 123 -5.35 -13.84 4.25
N ASP A 124 -6.45 -13.09 4.17
CA ASP A 124 -7.54 -13.43 3.28
C ASP A 124 -6.97 -13.20 1.87
N ILE A 125 -6.25 -14.23 1.44
CA ILE A 125 -5.53 -14.42 0.19
C ILE A 125 -6.58 -14.65 -0.90
N ASN A 126 -7.88 -14.63 -0.56
CA ASN A 126 -8.98 -14.48 -1.49
C ASN A 126 -9.13 -13.05 -2.02
N CYS A 127 -8.32 -12.09 -1.58
CA CYS A 127 -8.07 -10.93 -2.42
C CYS A 127 -7.12 -11.32 -3.55
N PHE A 128 -7.69 -11.65 -4.72
CA PHE A 128 -7.07 -11.81 -6.06
C PHE A 128 -6.61 -13.20 -6.49
N ILE A 129 -7.55 -14.15 -6.62
CA ILE A 129 -7.61 -14.98 -7.84
C ILE A 129 -8.64 -14.33 -8.77
#